data_AF-L8PHL3-F1
#
_entry.id   AF-L8PHL3-F1
#
_cell.length_a   1.000
_cell.length_b   1.000
_cell.length_c   1.000
_cell.angle_alpha   90.00
_cell.angle_beta   90.00
_cell.angle_gamma   90.00
#
_symmetry.space_group_name_H-M   'P 1'
#
loop_
_entity.id
_entity.type
_entity.pdbx_description
1 polymer ?
#
loop_
_entity_poly.entity_id
_entity_poly.type
_entity_poly.pdbx_seq_one_letter_code
_entity_poly.pdbx_strand_id
1 'polypeptide(L)'
;MWDVISRTDRYAEWVAGAIEVTDHHGVAVVGKTYSERNRTLGPLKTDSVWTVREIEPFKRRVDTGTGFAPLQDVTNTFEFRPVQAGGRTS
;
A
#
# COMPACT_ATOMS: atom_id res chain seq x y z
N MET A 1 -13.18 -2.12 -0.01
CA MET A 1 -11.82 -2.12 0.59
C MET A 1 -10.78 -2.57 -0.42
N TRP A 2 -10.93 -3.74 -1.06
CA TRP A 2 -9.98 -4.22 -2.07
C TRP A 2 -9.73 -3.22 -3.21
N ASP A 3 -10.79 -2.64 -3.78
CA ASP A 3 -10.65 -1.66 -4.86
C ASP A 3 -9.89 -0.42 -4.42
N VAL A 4 -10.07 0.02 -3.16
CA VAL A 4 -9.36 1.18 -2.61
C VAL A 4 -7.87 0.89 -2.50
N ILE A 5 -7.51 -0.26 -1.91
CA ILE A 5 -6.11 -0.68 -1.76
C ILE A 5 -5.48 -0.99 -3.12
N SER A 6 -6.25 -1.39 -4.13
CA SER A 6 -5.71 -1.65 -5.47
C SER A 6 -5.38 -0.37 -6.23
N ARG A 7 -5.90 0.80 -5.83
CA ARG A 7 -5.70 2.09 -6.52
C ARG A 7 -4.45 2.81 -6.02
N THR A 8 -3.30 2.42 -6.56
CA THR A 8 -1.99 3.04 -6.25
C THR A 8 -1.95 4.53 -6.52
N ASP A 9 -2.72 5.02 -7.49
CA ASP A 9 -2.86 6.44 -7.82
C ASP A 9 -3.53 7.28 -6.72
N ARG A 10 -4.19 6.64 -5.75
CA ARG A 10 -5.01 7.31 -4.73
C ARG A 10 -4.48 7.15 -3.31
N TYR A 11 -3.28 6.62 -3.12
CA TYR A 11 -2.76 6.31 -1.78
C TYR A 11 -2.61 7.56 -0.90
N ALA A 12 -2.23 8.70 -1.48
CA ALA A 12 -2.14 9.98 -0.75
C ALA A 12 -3.48 10.46 -0.16
N GLU A 13 -4.62 9.93 -0.62
CA GLU A 13 -5.93 10.32 -0.09
C GLU A 13 -6.26 9.68 1.27
N TRP A 14 -5.64 8.55 1.61
CA TRP A 14 -6.06 7.76 2.78
C TRP A 14 -4.92 7.05 3.53
N VAL A 15 -3.73 6.92 2.96
CA VAL A 15 -2.55 6.41 3.67
C VAL A 15 -1.92 7.57 4.44
N ALA A 16 -2.03 7.55 5.77
CA ALA A 16 -1.55 8.65 6.64
C ALA A 16 -0.07 9.03 6.43
N GLY A 17 0.75 8.08 5.95
CA GLY A 17 2.17 8.30 5.66
C GLY A 17 2.45 8.78 4.23
N ALA A 18 1.52 8.67 3.28
CA ALA A 18 1.71 9.11 1.90
C ALA A 18 1.31 10.59 1.75
N ILE A 19 2.26 11.41 1.36
CA ILE A 19 2.04 12.84 1.07
C ILE A 19 1.54 13.00 -0.36
N GLU A 20 2.15 12.27 -1.30
CA GLU A 20 1.91 12.38 -2.73
C GLU A 20 2.29 11.05 -3.41
N VAL A 21 1.55 10.66 -4.45
CA VAL A 21 1.95 9.59 -5.36
C VAL A 21 2.51 10.25 -6.62
N THR A 22 3.78 10.02 -6.92
CA THR A 22 4.50 10.74 -7.98
C THR A 22 4.60 9.96 -9.29
N ASP A 23 4.48 8.63 -9.23
CA ASP A 23 4.38 7.75 -10.39
C ASP A 23 3.50 6.54 -10.06
N HIS A 24 2.65 6.12 -10.98
CA HIS A 24 1.69 5.03 -10.73
C HIS A 24 1.20 4.36 -12.01
N HIS A 25 0.75 3.12 -11.87
CA HIS A 25 0.06 2.37 -12.92
C HIS A 25 -1.48 2.33 -12.71
N GLY A 26 -2.01 3.21 -11.85
CA GLY A 26 -3.44 3.24 -11.51
C GLY A 26 -3.81 2.06 -10.61
N VAL A 27 -4.32 0.99 -11.22
CA VAL A 27 -4.62 -0.26 -10.50
C VAL A 27 -3.34 -1.08 -10.35
N ALA A 28 -3.17 -1.72 -9.19
CA ALA A 28 -2.03 -2.57 -8.88
C ALA A 28 -1.79 -3.70 -9.88
N VAL A 29 -0.55 -3.81 -10.35
CA VAL A 29 -0.13 -4.85 -11.28
C VAL A 29 1.17 -5.47 -10.77
N VAL A 30 1.20 -6.79 -10.63
CA VAL A 30 2.39 -7.53 -10.18
C VAL A 30 3.59 -7.21 -11.08
N GLY A 31 4.74 -6.97 -10.45
CA GLY A 31 6.01 -6.62 -11.11
C GLY A 31 6.14 -5.15 -11.51
N LYS A 32 5.07 -4.35 -11.43
CA LYS A 32 5.13 -2.90 -11.66
C LYS A 32 5.50 -2.17 -10.38
N THR A 33 5.94 -0.92 -10.58
CA THR A 33 6.34 -0.02 -9.51
C THR A 33 5.44 1.21 -9.46
N TYR A 34 5.25 1.75 -8.27
CA TYR A 34 4.72 3.09 -8.04
C TYR A 34 5.66 3.85 -7.11
N SER A 35 5.67 5.17 -7.22
CA SER A 35 6.54 6.05 -6.44
C SER A 35 5.71 6.99 -5.58
N GLU A 36 6.21 7.26 -4.39
CA GLU A 36 5.54 8.11 -3.42
C GLU A 36 6.51 9.07 -2.76
N ARG A 37 5.98 10.21 -2.32
CA ARG A 37 6.61 11.00 -1.28
C ARG A 37 5.92 10.67 0.04
N ASN A 38 6.68 10.23 1.04
CA ASN A 38 6.13 9.76 2.30
C ASN A 38 6.76 10.44 3.50
N ARG A 39 6.01 10.49 4.60
CA ARG A 39 6.56 10.70 5.94
C ARG A 39 7.10 9.37 6.45
N THR A 40 8.31 9.38 6.96
CA THR A 40 8.96 8.21 7.57
C THR A 40 9.12 8.45 9.07
N LEU A 41 10.24 8.03 9.67
CA LEU A 41 10.49 8.18 11.10
C LEU A 41 10.60 9.66 11.49
N GLY A 42 9.69 10.12 12.34
CA GLY A 42 9.68 11.49 12.85
C GLY A 42 9.37 12.53 11.76
N PRO A 43 10.09 13.67 11.70
CA PRO A 43 9.82 14.74 10.74
C PRO A 43 10.35 14.45 9.32
N LEU A 44 10.99 13.29 9.11
CA LEU A 44 11.67 12.99 7.86
C LEU A 44 10.67 12.68 6.75
N LYS A 45 10.98 13.21 5.57
CA LYS A 45 10.29 12.91 4.32
C LYS A 45 11.24 12.13 3.43
N THR A 46 10.71 11.17 2.69
CA THR A 46 11.48 10.46 1.69
C THR A 46 10.69 10.30 0.41
N ASP A 47 11.42 10.14 -0.69
CA ASP A 47 10.85 9.65 -1.94
C ASP A 47 11.12 8.14 -1.97
N SER A 48 10.05 7.35 -2.09
CA SER A 48 10.09 5.91 -2.06
C SER A 48 9.62 5.31 -3.37
N VAL A 49 10.09 4.10 -3.65
CA VAL A 49 9.63 3.28 -4.77
C VAL A 49 9.13 1.96 -4.23
N TRP A 50 7.89 1.63 -4.55
CA TRP A 50 7.25 0.38 -4.18
C TRP A 50 7.14 -0.53 -5.39
N THR A 51 7.49 -1.80 -5.23
CA THR A 51 7.28 -2.84 -6.22
C THR A 51 6.17 -3.78 -5.76
N VAL A 52 5.14 -3.97 -6.60
CA VAL A 52 4.07 -4.92 -6.31
C VAL A 52 4.60 -6.34 -6.54
N ARG A 53 4.65 -7.15 -5.47
CA ARG A 53 5.22 -8.51 -5.51
C ARG A 53 4.16 -9.59 -5.64
N GLU A 54 3.03 -9.42 -4.99
CA GLU A 54 1.97 -10.44 -4.92
C GLU A 54 0.59 -9.76 -4.97
N ILE A 55 -0.33 -10.34 -5.73
CA ILE A 55 -1.75 -10.00 -5.70
C ILE A 55 -2.55 -11.30 -5.70
N GLU A 56 -3.24 -11.58 -4.59
CA GLU A 56 -4.32 -12.55 -4.49
C GLU A 56 -5.64 -11.78 -4.33
N PRO A 57 -6.48 -11.72 -5.39
CA PRO A 57 -7.70 -10.92 -5.37
C PRO A 57 -8.58 -11.17 -4.14
N PHE A 58 -8.99 -10.08 -3.49
CA PHE A 58 -9.83 -10.07 -2.28
C PHE A 58 -9.23 -10.74 -1.03
N LYS A 59 -7.95 -11.13 -1.08
CA LYS A 59 -7.29 -11.88 0.00
C LYS A 59 -6.00 -11.24 0.47
N ARG A 60 -5.06 -10.97 -0.45
CA ARG A 60 -3.70 -10.55 -0.09
C ARG A 60 -3.05 -9.70 -1.15
N ARG A 61 -2.26 -8.72 -0.73
CA ARG A 61 -1.30 -8.02 -1.59
C ARG A 61 -0.02 -7.75 -0.82
N VAL A 62 1.11 -7.92 -1.49
CA VAL A 62 2.45 -7.64 -0.94
C VAL A 62 3.19 -6.68 -1.85
N ASP A 63 3.72 -5.60 -1.25
CA ASP A 63 4.57 -4.63 -1.91
C ASP A 63 5.91 -4.52 -1.15
N THR A 64 7.02 -4.37 -1.85
CA THR A 64 8.34 -4.11 -1.25
C THR A 64 8.84 -2.72 -1.62
N GLY A 65 9.32 -1.98 -0.62
CA GLY A 65 9.69 -0.58 -0.74
C GLY A 65 11.20 -0.34 -0.66
N THR A 66 11.69 0.60 -1.46
CA THR A 66 13.05 1.17 -1.37
C THR A 66 12.97 2.68 -1.20
N GLY A 67 14.09 3.32 -0.85
CA GLY A 67 14.13 4.76 -0.58
C GLY A 67 13.73 5.15 0.85
N PHE A 68 13.69 4.20 1.80
CA PHE A 68 13.26 4.45 3.18
C PHE A 68 14.42 4.64 4.19
N ALA A 69 15.63 5.02 3.73
CA ALA A 69 16.80 5.11 4.59
C ALA A 69 16.52 5.90 5.90
N PRO A 70 16.96 5.39 7.07
CA PRO A 70 17.84 4.24 7.27
C PRO A 70 17.15 2.86 7.23
N LEU A 71 15.83 2.80 7.03
CA LEU A 71 15.11 1.53 6.94
C LEU A 71 15.48 0.77 5.66
N GLN A 72 15.60 -0.54 5.82
CA GLN A 72 15.91 -1.49 4.75
C GLN A 72 14.84 -2.59 4.73
N ASP A 73 14.73 -3.29 3.62
CA ASP A 73 13.83 -4.45 3.45
C ASP A 73 12.35 -4.16 3.81
N VAL A 74 11.90 -2.94 3.52
CA VAL A 74 10.53 -2.51 3.85
C VAL A 74 9.53 -3.31 3.03
N THR A 75 8.58 -3.94 3.72
CA THR A 75 7.50 -4.73 3.11
C THR A 75 6.16 -4.26 3.66
N ASN A 76 5.21 -4.00 2.76
CA ASN A 76 3.83 -3.72 3.11
C ASN A 76 2.97 -4.93 2.70
N THR A 77 2.20 -5.46 3.66
CA THR A 77 1.30 -6.60 3.44
C THR A 77 -0.12 -6.20 3.79
N PHE A 78 -1.01 -6.27 2.80
CA PHE A 78 -2.43 -6.08 2.97
C PHE A 78 -3.10 -7.45 3.03
N GLU A 79 -3.61 -7.86 4.21
CA GLU A 79 -4.40 -9.08 4.37
C GLU A 79 -5.86 -8.75 4.63
N PHE A 80 -6.75 -9.42 3.89
CA PHE A 80 -8.19 -9.26 4.02
C PHE A 80 -8.78 -10.52 4.60
N ARG A 81 -9.53 -10.36 5.68
CA ARG A 81 -10.28 -11.45 6.32
C ARG A 81 -11.76 -11.09 6.35
N PRO A 82 -12.65 -12.04 6.04
CA PRO A 82 -14.08 -11.83 6.23
C PRO A 82 -14.35 -11.47 7.69
N VAL A 83 -15.12 -10.42 7.91
CA VAL A 83 -15.70 -10.15 9.23
C VAL A 83 -16.94 -11.03 9.33
N GLN A 84 -16.96 -11.98 10.26
CA GLN A 84 -18.21 -12.69 10.55
C GLN A 84 -19.21 -11.66 11.07
N ALA A 85 -20.26 -11.38 10.29
CA ALA A 85 -21.39 -10.62 10.79
C ALA A 85 -22.04 -11.46 11.89
N GLY A 86 -21.86 -11.04 13.15
CA GLY A 86 -22.51 -11.68 14.29
C GLY A 86 -24.01 -11.76 14.02
N GLY A 87 -24.52 -12.99 13.94
CA GLY A 87 -25.91 -13.27 13.64
C GLY A 87 -26.82 -12.48 14.57
N ARG A 88 -27.64 -11.61 13.99
CA ARG A 88 -28.77 -11.02 14.69
C ARG A 88 -29.90 -12.04 14.63
N THR A 89 -29.88 -13.00 15.54
CA THR A 89 -31.10 -13.73 15.92
C THR A 89 -31.80 -12.89 16.98
N SER A 90 -32.88 -12.22 16.58
CA SER A 90 -34.02 -11.90 17.46
C SER A 90 -35.28 -12.29 16.72
#